data_AF-A0A938CJG3-F1
#
_entry.id   AF-A0A938CJG3-F1
#
_cell.length_a   1.000
_cell.length_b   1.000
_cell.length_c   1.000
_cell.angle_alpha   90.00
_cell.angle_beta   90.00
_cell.angle_gamma   90.00
#
_symmetry.space_group_name_H-M   'P 1'
#
loop_
_entity.id
_entity.type
_entity.pdbx_description
1 polymer ?
#
loop_
_entity_poly.entity_id
_entity_poly.type
_entity_poly.pdbx_seq_one_letter_code
_entity_poly.pdbx_strand_id
1 'polypeptide(L)'
;MKMNRCLAFGSSGSESVSQSQSDSYHSISGRDSDPDTDSDSDDPWLYFRGREDEMKRSRRLLFSLFLAAACLLQGARGQGRKPAPASVAVDVESYALQVRLNPESHEVSAAATVGYRIPQPTDKILFELSENLSVQKVLDPAGVELEFGQDETGPGQLIVRFAKPVAAGARSSLKVEYSGGFDRDRF
;
A
#
# COMPACT_ATOMS: atom_id res chain seq x y z
N MET A 1 -36.03 15.44 -42.50
CA MET A 1 -37.39 15.10 -42.03
C MET A 1 -37.47 13.60 -41.76
N LYS A 2 -38.18 13.18 -40.69
CA LYS A 2 -38.07 11.93 -39.86
C LYS A 2 -37.11 12.14 -38.68
N MET A 3 -37.49 12.67 -37.52
CA MET A 3 -38.68 12.54 -36.65
C MET A 3 -38.77 11.21 -35.88
N ASN A 4 -38.40 11.31 -34.60
CA ASN A 4 -38.99 10.73 -33.38
C ASN A 4 -39.03 9.21 -33.18
N ARG A 5 -38.42 8.76 -32.07
CA ARG A 5 -39.19 8.35 -30.88
C ARG A 5 -38.32 8.22 -29.62
N CYS A 6 -38.52 9.16 -28.70
CA CYS A 6 -38.33 8.93 -27.27
C CYS A 6 -39.36 7.91 -26.79
N LEU A 7 -38.93 6.97 -25.94
CA LEU A 7 -39.80 6.28 -25.00
C LEU A 7 -39.21 6.46 -23.60
N ALA A 8 -39.95 7.20 -22.78
CA ALA A 8 -39.83 7.28 -21.34
C ALA A 8 -40.97 6.47 -20.75
N PHE A 9 -40.69 5.57 -19.80
CA PHE A 9 -41.56 4.91 -18.82
C PHE A 9 -40.60 4.04 -17.99
N GLY A 10 -40.64 3.89 -16.68
CA GLY A 10 -41.47 4.33 -15.56
C GLY A 10 -40.84 3.64 -14.33
N SER A 11 -40.50 4.39 -13.28
CA SER A 11 -41.22 4.39 -11.99
C SER A 11 -41.03 3.16 -11.09
N SER A 12 -40.62 3.49 -9.86
CA SER A 12 -40.95 2.83 -8.60
C SER A 12 -40.08 1.66 -8.14
N GLY A 13 -39.47 1.85 -6.97
CA GLY A 13 -38.72 0.82 -6.24
C GLY A 13 -37.76 1.40 -5.21
N SER A 14 -38.24 2.35 -4.39
CA SER A 14 -37.55 2.82 -3.20
C SER A 14 -37.81 1.85 -2.04
N GLU A 15 -36.82 1.04 -1.67
CA GLU A 15 -36.80 0.37 -0.36
C GLU A 15 -35.59 0.87 0.43
N SER A 16 -35.87 1.87 1.25
CA SER A 16 -35.05 2.31 2.37
C SER A 16 -35.16 1.28 3.50
N VAL A 17 -34.10 0.52 3.76
CA VAL A 17 -33.95 -0.21 5.02
C VAL A 17 -32.97 0.56 5.90
N SER A 18 -33.54 1.34 6.81
CA SER A 18 -32.85 1.89 7.97
C SER A 18 -32.73 0.79 9.03
N GLN A 19 -31.51 0.31 9.29
CA GLN A 19 -31.20 -0.39 10.52
C GLN A 19 -30.20 0.43 11.33
N SER A 20 -30.77 1.25 12.19
CA SER A 20 -30.17 1.83 13.38
C SER A 20 -29.89 0.70 14.39
N GLN A 21 -28.62 0.37 14.59
CA GLN A 21 -28.14 -0.29 15.80
C GLN A 21 -27.15 0.64 16.51
N SER A 22 -27.74 1.42 17.39
CA SER A 22 -27.10 1.96 18.59
C SER A 22 -26.73 0.80 19.50
N ASP A 23 -25.46 0.67 19.88
CA ASP A 23 -25.13 0.06 21.17
C ASP A 23 -23.78 0.53 21.72
N SER A 24 -23.91 1.18 22.88
CA SER A 24 -23.10 1.02 24.08
C SER A 24 -21.64 1.49 24.08
N TYR A 25 -21.51 2.70 24.64
CA TYR A 25 -20.33 3.22 25.33
C TYR A 25 -19.86 2.27 26.43
N HIS A 26 -18.59 1.88 26.40
CA HIS A 26 -17.86 1.47 27.60
C HIS A 26 -16.68 2.42 27.81
N SER A 27 -16.92 3.43 28.63
CA SER A 27 -15.88 4.24 29.27
C SER A 27 -15.16 3.37 30.30
N ILE A 28 -13.87 3.13 30.10
CA ILE A 28 -12.99 2.65 31.18
C ILE A 28 -12.17 3.84 31.66
N SER A 29 -12.56 4.30 32.84
CA SER A 29 -11.83 5.20 33.72
C SER A 29 -10.62 4.51 34.34
N GLY A 30 -9.53 5.27 34.49
CA GLY A 30 -8.52 5.05 35.53
C GLY A 30 -7.20 4.48 35.04
N ARG A 31 -6.14 5.27 35.10
CA ARG A 31 -5.40 5.45 36.36
C ARG A 31 -4.36 6.53 36.20
N ASP A 32 -4.36 7.39 37.19
CA ASP A 32 -3.29 8.30 37.56
C ASP A 32 -1.95 7.54 37.65
N SER A 33 -0.90 8.17 37.15
CA SER A 33 0.47 7.81 37.50
C SER A 33 1.19 9.11 37.74
N ASP A 34 1.51 9.30 39.02
CA ASP A 34 2.10 10.48 39.61
C ASP A 34 3.42 10.89 38.93
N PRO A 35 3.68 12.20 38.82
CA PRO A 35 5.00 12.74 38.58
C PRO A 35 5.75 12.82 39.91
N ASP A 36 6.99 12.32 39.98
CA ASP A 36 8.01 12.77 40.94
C ASP A 36 9.30 11.97 40.73
N THR A 37 10.30 12.57 40.11
CA THR A 37 11.70 12.36 40.56
C THR A 37 12.53 13.57 40.16
N ASP A 38 12.51 14.57 41.05
CA ASP A 38 13.63 15.49 41.21
C ASP A 38 14.84 14.71 41.72
N SER A 39 15.99 14.91 41.10
CA SER A 39 17.29 14.79 41.77
C SER A 39 18.32 15.60 40.99
N ASP A 40 18.53 16.80 41.52
CA ASP A 40 19.71 17.64 41.40
C ASP A 40 21.01 16.83 41.29
N SER A 41 21.87 17.25 40.38
CA SER A 41 23.33 17.19 40.55
C SER A 41 23.94 18.27 39.67
N ASP A 42 23.91 19.49 40.21
CA ASP A 42 24.86 20.55 39.89
C ASP A 42 26.28 20.07 40.24
N ASP A 43 27.19 20.05 39.27
CA ASP A 43 28.63 20.07 39.53
C ASP A 43 29.29 21.15 38.66
N PRO A 44 29.42 22.39 39.16
CA PRO A 44 30.02 23.50 38.42
C PRO A 44 31.41 23.85 38.96
N TRP A 45 32.42 23.74 38.07
CA TRP A 45 33.76 24.35 38.16
C TRP A 45 34.68 23.85 39.29
N LEU A 46 36.00 23.85 39.26
CA LEU A 46 37.10 24.13 38.34
C LEU A 46 38.38 23.76 39.10
N TYR A 47 39.49 23.66 38.36
CA TYR A 47 40.87 23.82 38.83
C TYR A 47 41.49 22.63 39.60
N PHE A 48 42.76 22.24 39.41
CA PHE A 48 43.90 22.86 38.74
C PHE A 48 44.99 21.78 38.54
N ARG A 49 45.80 21.95 37.48
CA ARG A 49 47.27 21.82 37.47
C ARG A 49 47.95 20.43 37.58
N GLY A 50 48.49 20.01 36.43
CA GLY A 50 49.94 19.92 36.25
C GLY A 50 50.69 18.70 36.78
N ARG A 51 51.06 17.80 35.86
CA ARG A 51 52.47 17.37 35.69
C ARG A 51 52.68 16.67 34.35
N GLU A 52 53.51 17.31 33.53
CA GLU A 52 54.35 16.71 32.50
C GLU A 52 55.27 15.70 33.24
N ASP A 53 55.56 14.50 32.74
CA ASP A 53 56.39 14.21 31.59
C ASP A 53 56.39 12.69 31.32
N GLU A 54 56.93 12.34 30.14
CA GLU A 54 57.44 11.00 29.81
C GLU A 54 56.44 9.83 29.80
N MET A 55 55.90 9.53 28.61
CA MET A 55 56.00 8.19 28.01
C MET A 55 55.46 8.22 26.56
N LYS A 56 56.19 8.89 25.66
CA LYS A 56 55.84 9.04 24.23
C LYS A 56 56.27 7.87 23.34
N ARG A 57 56.79 6.76 23.87
CA ARG A 57 57.27 5.62 23.04
C ARG A 57 56.49 4.32 23.17
N SER A 58 55.59 4.18 24.15
CA SER A 58 54.81 2.94 24.34
C SER A 58 53.29 3.11 24.16
N ARG A 59 52.87 4.19 23.47
CA ARG A 59 51.44 4.49 23.21
C ARG A 59 51.02 4.37 21.74
N ARG A 60 51.93 3.91 20.87
CA ARG A 60 51.60 3.68 19.44
C ARG A 60 51.21 2.24 19.12
N LEU A 61 51.54 1.28 19.99
CA LEU A 61 51.22 -0.14 19.77
C LEU A 61 49.95 -0.61 20.48
N LEU A 62 49.51 0.07 21.55
CA LEU A 62 48.27 -0.28 22.26
C LEU A 62 47.02 0.42 21.70
N PHE A 63 47.17 1.54 20.99
CA PHE A 63 46.04 2.24 20.35
C PHE A 63 45.55 1.55 19.07
N SER A 64 46.44 0.86 18.36
CA SER A 64 46.08 0.06 17.17
C SER A 64 45.36 -1.25 17.52
N LEU A 65 45.59 -1.83 18.69
CA LEU A 65 44.91 -3.06 19.10
C LEU A 65 43.47 -2.79 19.59
N PHE A 66 43.24 -1.65 20.23
CA PHE A 66 41.91 -1.27 20.73
C PHE A 66 40.96 -0.84 19.58
N LEU A 67 41.50 -0.25 18.51
CA LEU A 67 40.71 0.14 17.33
C LEU A 67 40.30 -1.08 16.47
N ALA A 68 41.09 -2.15 16.46
CA ALA A 68 40.77 -3.37 15.72
C ALA A 68 39.70 -4.24 16.40
N ALA A 69 39.63 -4.22 17.75
CA ALA A 69 38.65 -5.01 18.50
C ALA A 69 37.23 -4.40 18.50
N ALA A 70 37.10 -3.08 18.32
CA ALA A 70 35.80 -2.40 18.28
C ALA A 70 35.05 -2.58 16.94
N CYS A 71 35.73 -3.00 15.86
CA CYS A 71 35.11 -3.20 14.55
C CYS A 71 34.41 -4.55 14.37
N LEU A 72 34.67 -5.55 15.23
CA LEU A 72 34.08 -6.88 15.07
C LEU A 72 32.70 -7.07 15.73
N LEU A 73 32.19 -6.06 16.44
CA LEU A 73 30.89 -6.14 17.15
C LEU A 73 29.72 -5.45 16.43
N GLN A 74 29.91 -4.86 15.25
CA GLN A 74 28.85 -4.13 14.54
C GLN A 74 28.13 -4.93 13.44
N GLY A 75 28.52 -6.19 13.20
CA GLY A 75 28.01 -7.00 12.09
C GLY A 75 26.63 -7.65 12.28
N ALA A 76 26.04 -7.58 13.48
CA ALA A 76 24.78 -8.24 13.81
C ALA A 76 23.64 -7.25 14.09
N ARG A 77 23.54 -6.16 13.32
CA ARG A 77 22.25 -5.47 13.22
C ARG A 77 21.37 -6.32 12.32
N GLY A 78 20.50 -7.10 12.98
CA GLY A 78 19.54 -7.98 12.33
C GLY A 78 18.91 -7.29 11.14
N GLN A 79 18.92 -7.98 10.01
CA GLN A 79 18.03 -7.68 8.90
C GLN A 79 16.62 -7.82 9.44
N GLY A 80 16.09 -6.71 9.99
CA GLY A 80 14.67 -6.54 10.21
C GLY A 80 14.04 -6.73 8.85
N ARG A 81 13.49 -7.93 8.63
CA ARG A 81 12.69 -8.26 7.48
C ARG A 81 11.56 -7.24 7.52
N LYS A 82 11.71 -6.13 6.79
CA LYS A 82 10.63 -5.15 6.60
C LYS A 82 9.42 -6.00 6.20
N PRO A 83 8.30 -5.95 6.93
CA PRO A 83 7.11 -6.68 6.51
C PRO A 83 6.90 -6.29 5.05
N ALA A 84 6.84 -7.30 4.18
CA ALA A 84 6.52 -7.07 2.79
C ALA A 84 5.26 -6.21 2.78
N PRO A 85 5.22 -5.09 2.03
CA PRO A 85 4.07 -4.21 2.05
C PRO A 85 2.85 -5.07 1.69
N ALA A 86 1.94 -5.20 2.66
CA ALA A 86 0.64 -5.79 2.44
C ALA A 86 0.08 -5.10 1.19
N SER A 87 -0.38 -5.88 0.21
CA SER A 87 -1.03 -5.33 -0.98
C SER A 87 -2.08 -4.32 -0.52
N VAL A 88 -1.85 -3.05 -0.85
CA VAL A 88 -2.70 -1.96 -0.37
C VAL A 88 -3.98 -1.99 -1.20
N ALA A 89 -5.10 -2.30 -0.54
CA ALA A 89 -6.41 -2.11 -1.11
C ALA A 89 -6.59 -0.63 -1.45
N VAL A 90 -6.99 -0.34 -2.68
CA VAL A 90 -7.29 1.02 -3.13
C VAL A 90 -8.72 1.40 -2.77
N ASP A 91 -8.95 2.69 -2.57
CA ASP A 91 -10.32 3.22 -2.42
C ASP A 91 -10.86 3.53 -3.82
N VAL A 92 -11.83 2.74 -4.29
CA VAL A 92 -12.34 2.88 -5.65
C VAL A 92 -13.48 3.88 -5.70
N GLU A 93 -13.31 4.93 -6.49
CA GLU A 93 -14.26 6.05 -6.58
C GLU A 93 -15.21 5.91 -7.78
N SER A 94 -14.80 5.27 -8.88
CA SER A 94 -15.65 5.11 -10.07
C SER A 94 -15.24 3.96 -10.99
N TYR A 95 -16.21 3.47 -11.77
CA TYR A 95 -16.01 2.49 -12.84
C TYR A 95 -16.71 2.95 -14.12
N ALA A 96 -16.00 2.90 -15.24
CA ALA A 96 -16.58 3.01 -16.58
C ALA A 96 -16.24 1.74 -17.37
N LEU A 97 -17.26 0.98 -17.74
CA LEU A 97 -17.12 -0.32 -18.40
C LEU A 97 -17.62 -0.23 -19.85
N GLN A 98 -16.81 -0.72 -20.78
CA GLN A 98 -17.22 -0.98 -22.16
C GLN A 98 -17.07 -2.47 -22.41
N VAL A 99 -18.19 -3.15 -22.66
CA VAL A 99 -18.24 -4.61 -22.75
C VAL A 99 -18.80 -5.02 -24.11
N ARG A 100 -18.18 -6.01 -24.72
CA ARG A 100 -18.64 -6.71 -25.92
C ARG A 100 -18.78 -8.18 -25.60
N LEU A 101 -19.96 -8.72 -25.87
CA LEU A 101 -20.26 -10.14 -25.67
C LEU A 101 -20.34 -10.81 -27.04
N ASN A 102 -19.67 -11.96 -27.18
CA ASN A 102 -19.82 -12.85 -28.31
C ASN A 102 -20.55 -14.12 -27.85
N PRO A 103 -21.87 -14.23 -28.09
CA PRO A 103 -22.64 -15.39 -27.65
C PRO A 103 -22.34 -16.65 -28.44
N GLU A 104 -21.76 -16.57 -29.64
CA GLU A 104 -21.39 -17.76 -30.43
C GLU A 104 -20.13 -18.44 -29.87
N SER A 105 -19.17 -17.65 -29.40
CA SER A 105 -17.94 -18.17 -28.78
C SER A 105 -18.02 -18.26 -27.24
N HIS A 106 -19.08 -17.76 -26.62
CA HIS A 106 -19.24 -17.63 -25.16
C HIS A 106 -18.11 -16.79 -24.52
N GLU A 107 -17.63 -15.79 -25.26
CA GLU A 107 -16.53 -14.92 -24.84
C GLU A 107 -17.02 -13.50 -24.54
N VAL A 108 -16.32 -12.85 -23.61
CA VAL A 108 -16.43 -11.42 -23.32
C VAL A 108 -15.11 -10.73 -23.64
N SER A 109 -15.20 -9.54 -24.23
CA SER A 109 -14.08 -8.61 -24.36
C SER A 109 -14.51 -7.28 -23.77
N ALA A 110 -13.70 -6.72 -22.88
CA ALA A 110 -14.05 -5.53 -22.14
C ALA A 110 -12.87 -4.59 -21.90
N ALA A 111 -13.21 -3.32 -21.75
CA ALA A 111 -12.30 -2.29 -21.26
C ALA A 111 -12.94 -1.61 -20.05
N ALA A 112 -12.25 -1.65 -18.90
CA ALA A 112 -12.65 -0.99 -17.67
C ALA A 112 -11.75 0.20 -17.39
N THR A 113 -12.32 1.38 -17.20
CA THR A 113 -11.62 2.53 -16.60
C THR A 113 -12.00 2.62 -15.14
N VAL A 114 -11.03 2.45 -14.25
CA VAL A 114 -11.21 2.46 -12.80
C VAL A 114 -10.62 3.74 -12.25
N GLY A 115 -11.44 4.59 -11.64
CA GLY A 115 -10.99 5.78 -10.90
C GLY A 115 -10.82 5.43 -9.43
N TYR A 116 -9.68 5.77 -8.84
CA TYR A 116 -9.33 5.34 -7.48
C TYR A 116 -8.51 6.39 -6.73
N ARG A 117 -8.48 6.23 -5.41
CA ARG A 117 -7.66 6.97 -4.47
C ARG A 117 -6.74 6.04 -3.70
N ILE A 118 -5.49 6.46 -3.52
CA ILE A 118 -4.47 5.71 -2.78
C ILE A 118 -4.52 6.11 -1.30
N PRO A 119 -4.88 5.22 -0.35
CA PRO A 119 -4.96 5.58 1.06
C PRO A 119 -3.57 5.68 1.72
N GLN A 120 -2.60 4.88 1.26
CA GLN A 120 -1.24 4.80 1.80
C GLN A 120 -0.22 4.72 0.67
N PRO A 121 1.00 5.25 0.82
CA PRO A 121 1.98 5.24 -0.26
C PRO A 121 2.29 3.81 -0.70
N THR A 122 2.21 3.54 -2.01
CA THR A 122 2.38 2.20 -2.56
C THR A 122 3.00 2.24 -3.96
N ASP A 123 3.73 1.19 -4.31
CA ASP A 123 4.27 0.93 -5.65
C ASP A 123 3.45 -0.09 -6.44
N LYS A 124 2.44 -0.70 -5.83
CA LYS A 124 1.54 -1.66 -6.47
C LYS A 124 0.12 -1.57 -5.92
N ILE A 125 -0.83 -1.98 -6.73
CA ILE A 125 -2.25 -2.10 -6.35
C ILE A 125 -2.78 -3.45 -6.81
N LEU A 126 -3.78 -3.95 -6.09
CA LEU A 126 -4.37 -5.25 -6.32
C LEU A 126 -5.86 -5.10 -6.63
N PHE A 127 -6.28 -5.73 -7.70
CA PHE A 127 -7.67 -5.87 -8.10
C PHE A 127 -8.06 -7.33 -8.13
N GLU A 128 -9.31 -7.60 -7.82
CA GLU A 128 -9.91 -8.91 -8.03
C GLU A 128 -10.49 -8.95 -9.45
N LEU A 129 -10.25 -10.06 -10.15
CA LEU A 129 -10.74 -10.30 -11.49
C LEU A 129 -11.10 -11.78 -11.61
N SER A 130 -12.16 -12.15 -12.32
CA SER A 130 -12.50 -13.57 -12.49
C SER A 130 -11.33 -14.36 -13.10
N GLU A 131 -11.10 -15.57 -12.60
CA GLU A 131 -10.11 -16.52 -13.10
C GLU A 131 -10.23 -16.84 -14.60
N ASN A 132 -11.44 -16.71 -15.17
CA ASN A 132 -11.70 -16.99 -16.59
C ASN A 132 -11.38 -15.81 -17.52
N LEU A 133 -10.98 -14.67 -16.96
CA LEU A 133 -10.65 -13.46 -17.70
C LEU A 133 -9.14 -13.28 -17.72
N SER A 134 -8.57 -13.14 -18.91
CA SER A 134 -7.17 -12.77 -19.09
C SER A 134 -7.08 -11.26 -19.27
N VAL A 135 -6.08 -10.62 -18.66
CA VAL A 135 -5.77 -9.20 -18.88
C VAL A 135 -4.79 -9.07 -20.05
N GLN A 136 -5.16 -8.31 -21.08
CA GLN A 136 -4.27 -8.04 -22.21
C GLN A 136 -3.41 -6.82 -21.97
N LYS A 137 -3.97 -5.78 -21.32
CA LYS A 137 -3.32 -4.49 -21.22
C LYS A 137 -3.78 -3.69 -20.01
N VAL A 138 -2.86 -2.96 -19.40
CA VAL A 138 -3.16 -1.95 -18.38
C VAL A 138 -2.50 -0.64 -18.77
N LEU A 139 -3.29 0.44 -18.83
CA LEU A 139 -2.85 1.77 -19.20
C LEU A 139 -3.11 2.77 -18.06
N ASP A 140 -2.18 3.69 -17.90
CA ASP A 140 -2.33 4.86 -17.04
C ASP A 140 -3.21 5.95 -17.73
N PRO A 141 -3.52 7.08 -17.08
CA PRO A 141 -4.36 8.10 -17.68
C PRO A 141 -3.66 8.89 -18.80
N ALA A 142 -2.33 8.80 -18.90
CA ALA A 142 -1.55 9.33 -20.03
C ALA A 142 -1.50 8.36 -21.22
N GLY A 143 -2.08 7.16 -21.09
CA GLY A 143 -2.04 6.11 -22.10
C GLY A 143 -0.72 5.32 -22.12
N VAL A 144 0.10 5.44 -21.07
CA VAL A 144 1.34 4.68 -20.91
C VAL A 144 0.99 3.31 -20.33
N GLU A 145 1.61 2.27 -20.89
CA GLU A 145 1.42 0.90 -20.42
C GLU A 145 2.11 0.65 -19.10
N LEU A 146 1.38 0.05 -18.16
CA LEU A 146 1.86 -0.30 -16.84
C LEU A 146 2.22 -1.78 -16.78
N GLU A 147 3.24 -2.11 -16.00
CA GLU A 147 3.57 -3.49 -15.70
C GLU A 147 2.47 -4.10 -14.83
N PHE A 148 2.01 -5.30 -15.18
CA PHE A 148 1.04 -6.03 -14.40
C PHE A 148 1.39 -7.52 -14.32
N GLY A 149 0.91 -8.17 -13.26
CA GLY A 149 0.95 -9.62 -13.10
C GLY A 149 -0.44 -10.12 -12.76
N GLN A 150 -0.82 -11.24 -13.35
CA GLN A 150 -2.06 -11.93 -13.04
C GLN A 150 -1.74 -13.25 -12.34
N ASP A 151 -2.39 -13.49 -11.20
CA ASP A 151 -2.32 -14.78 -10.51
C ASP A 151 -3.54 -15.63 -10.92
N GLU A 152 -3.27 -16.76 -11.57
CA GLU A 152 -4.27 -17.74 -11.99
C GLU A 152 -4.55 -18.78 -10.87
N THR A 153 -3.78 -18.73 -9.78
CA THR A 153 -3.87 -19.66 -8.65
C THR A 153 -4.79 -19.10 -7.56
N GLY A 154 -6.07 -18.91 -7.86
CA GLY A 154 -7.04 -18.41 -6.89
C GLY A 154 -8.23 -17.72 -7.55
N PRO A 155 -8.99 -16.86 -6.84
CA PRO A 155 -10.17 -16.16 -7.38
C PRO A 155 -9.87 -15.17 -8.52
N GLY A 156 -8.67 -15.23 -9.09
CA GLY A 156 -8.07 -14.31 -10.05
C GLY A 156 -7.71 -12.97 -9.40
N GLN A 157 -6.41 -12.65 -9.39
CA GLN A 157 -5.91 -11.38 -8.89
C GLN A 157 -5.08 -10.68 -9.96
N LEU A 158 -5.33 -9.39 -10.14
CA LEU A 158 -4.53 -8.50 -10.98
C LEU A 158 -3.69 -7.59 -10.09
N ILE A 159 -2.37 -7.68 -10.22
CA ILE A 159 -1.40 -6.82 -9.56
C ILE A 159 -0.88 -5.83 -10.58
N VAL A 160 -1.14 -4.54 -10.39
CA VAL A 160 -0.58 -3.47 -11.23
C VAL A 160 0.57 -2.82 -10.49
N ARG A 161 1.72 -2.68 -11.14
CA ARG A 161 2.96 -2.10 -10.58
C ARG A 161 3.23 -0.74 -11.21
N PHE A 162 3.59 0.22 -10.36
CA PHE A 162 3.98 1.55 -10.79
C PHE A 162 5.50 1.66 -10.82
N ALA A 163 6.05 2.33 -11.84
CA ALA A 163 7.49 2.59 -11.93
C ALA A 163 8.03 3.43 -10.76
N LYS A 164 7.17 4.23 -10.12
CA LYS A 164 7.48 5.04 -8.94
C LYS A 164 6.37 4.90 -7.91
N PRO A 165 6.68 4.90 -6.60
CA PRO A 165 5.66 4.91 -5.57
C PRO A 165 4.68 6.07 -5.72
N VAL A 166 3.39 5.78 -5.63
CA VAL A 166 2.31 6.75 -5.63
C VAL A 166 2.07 7.21 -4.20
N ALA A 167 1.94 8.52 -3.99
CA ALA A 167 1.72 9.10 -2.66
C ALA A 167 0.31 8.81 -2.12
N ALA A 168 0.18 8.78 -0.79
CA ALA A 168 -1.12 8.75 -0.13
C ALA A 168 -1.97 9.96 -0.49
N GLY A 169 -3.29 9.75 -0.55
CA GLY A 169 -4.29 10.73 -0.93
C GLY A 169 -4.40 11.00 -2.44
N ALA A 170 -3.45 10.53 -3.26
CA ALA A 170 -3.46 10.73 -4.70
C ALA A 170 -4.68 10.07 -5.36
N ARG A 171 -5.26 10.78 -6.32
CA ARG A 171 -6.36 10.30 -7.16
C ARG A 171 -5.86 10.09 -8.58
N SER A 172 -6.24 8.98 -9.17
CA SER A 172 -5.88 8.65 -10.54
C SER A 172 -6.93 7.73 -11.17
N SER A 173 -6.70 7.37 -12.42
CA SER A 173 -7.46 6.31 -13.07
C SER A 173 -6.52 5.38 -13.83
N LEU A 174 -6.99 4.17 -14.09
CA LEU A 174 -6.34 3.21 -14.96
C LEU A 174 -7.35 2.60 -15.90
N LYS A 175 -6.89 2.19 -17.08
CA LYS A 175 -7.70 1.46 -18.05
C LYS A 175 -7.17 0.04 -18.17
N VAL A 176 -8.01 -0.95 -17.90
CA VAL A 176 -7.71 -2.39 -18.05
C VAL A 176 -8.47 -2.92 -19.25
N GLU A 177 -7.77 -3.58 -20.16
CA GLU A 177 -8.35 -4.33 -21.27
C GLU A 177 -8.21 -5.82 -20.97
N TYR A 178 -9.33 -6.54 -20.97
CA TYR A 178 -9.40 -7.96 -20.63
C TYR A 178 -10.42 -8.71 -21.50
N SER A 179 -10.23 -10.01 -21.61
CA SER A 179 -11.11 -10.90 -22.37
C SER A 179 -11.05 -12.32 -21.84
N GLY A 180 -12.10 -13.09 -22.06
CA GLY A 180 -12.12 -14.50 -21.67
C GLY A 180 -13.52 -15.12 -21.75
N GLY A 181 -13.64 -16.34 -21.25
CA GLY A 181 -14.93 -17.03 -21.18
C GLY A 181 -15.79 -16.47 -20.05
N PHE A 182 -17.09 -16.29 -20.27
CA PHE A 182 -18.03 -15.94 -19.19
C PHE A 182 -18.79 -17.16 -18.65
N ASP A 183 -18.54 -18.35 -19.20
CA ASP A 183 -19.15 -19.62 -18.81
C ASP A 183 -18.18 -20.45 -17.96
N ARG A 184 -18.68 -21.04 -16.87
CA ARG A 184 -17.89 -21.89 -15.97
C ARG A 184 -17.75 -23.32 -16.48
N ASP A 185 -18.57 -23.73 -17.45
CA ASP A 185 -18.77 -25.14 -17.80
C ASP A 185 -17.70 -25.71 -18.77
N ARG A 186 -16.67 -24.94 -19.14
CA ARG A 186 -15.70 -25.32 -20.18
C ARG A 186 -14.28 -25.67 -19.72
N PHE A 187 -14.03 -25.67 -18.40
CA PHE A 187 -12.73 -26.03 -17.82
C PHE A 187 -12.87 -27.06 -16.70
#